data_AF-A0A4Z2E9S3-F1
#
_entry.id   AF-A0A4Z2E9S3-F1
#
_cell.length_a   1.000
_cell.length_b   1.000
_cell.length_c   1.000
_cell.angle_alpha   90.00
_cell.angle_beta   90.00
_cell.angle_gamma   90.00
#
_symmetry.space_group_name_H-M   'P 1'
#
loop_
_entity.id
_entity.type
_entity.pdbx_description
1 polymer ?
#
loop_
_entity_poly.entity_id
_entity_poly.type
_entity_poly.pdbx_seq_one_letter_code
_entity_poly.pdbx_strand_id
1 'polypeptide(L)' 'MHMMPKNEYRKLSMQCKDFVVGVLDLCRNTEEVEAILNGDVDLCPPSAYNRPCLSRVILAIKYEVKKVR' A
#
# COMPACT_ATOMS: atom_id res chain seq x y z
N MET A 1 28.39 -4.06 -7.26
CA MET A 1 26.95 -4.18 -6.95
C MET A 1 26.30 -4.96 -8.09
N HIS A 2 25.68 -6.11 -7.82
CA HIS A 2 25.00 -6.90 -8.84
C HIS A 2 23.61 -6.29 -9.07
N MET A 3 23.38 -5.67 -10.24
CA MET A 3 22.08 -5.09 -10.58
C MET A 3 21.08 -6.20 -10.88
N MET A 4 19.93 -6.20 -10.20
CA MET A 4 18.83 -7.11 -10.51
C MET A 4 18.28 -6.80 -11.91
N PRO A 5 18.15 -7.80 -12.81
CA PRO A 5 17.55 -7.58 -14.12
C PRO A 5 16.13 -7.03 -14.00
N LYS A 6 15.76 -6.07 -14.87
CA LYS A 6 14.42 -5.44 -14.86
C LYS A 6 13.26 -6.44 -14.88
N ASN A 7 13.44 -7.59 -15.54
CA ASN A 7 12.43 -8.65 -15.58
C ASN A 7 12.22 -9.30 -14.21
N GLU A 8 13.30 -9.62 -13.49
CA GLU A 8 13.23 -10.19 -12.16
C GLU A 8 12.65 -9.18 -11.16
N TYR A 9 13.00 -7.90 -11.29
CA TYR A 9 12.36 -6.82 -10.53
C TYR A 9 10.85 -6.74 -10.80
N ARG A 10 10.44 -6.86 -12.07
CA ARG A 10 9.01 -6.85 -12.43
C ARG A 10 8.27 -8.04 -11.83
N LYS A 11 8.86 -9.24 -11.86
CA LYS A 11 8.28 -10.43 -11.21
C LYS A 11 8.14 -10.24 -9.71
N LEU A 12 9.21 -9.78 -9.04
CA LEU A 12 9.19 -9.50 -7.61
C LEU A 12 8.15 -8.42 -7.26
N SER A 13 8.05 -7.36 -8.07
CA SER A 13 7.03 -6.32 -7.88
C SER A 13 5.61 -6.87 -8.00
N MET A 14 5.35 -7.79 -8.93
CA MET A 14 4.05 -8.45 -9.04
C MET A 14 3.78 -9.35 -7.83
N GLN A 15 4.76 -10.16 -7.41
CA GLN A 15 4.62 -11.00 -6.21
C GLN A 15 4.34 -10.17 -4.95
N CYS A 16 4.99 -9.03 -4.78
CA CYS A 16 4.70 -8.12 -3.66
C CYS A 16 3.27 -7.57 -3.74
N LYS A 17 2.78 -7.23 -4.94
CA LYS A 17 1.40 -6.76 -5.12
C LYS A 17 0.39 -7.88 -4.78
N ASP A 18 0.61 -9.08 -5.30
CA ASP A 18 -0.28 -10.23 -5.05
C ASP A 18 -0.29 -10.62 -3.57
N PHE A 19 0.87 -10.58 -2.91
CA PHE A 19 0.97 -10.82 -1.47
C PHE A 19 0.13 -9.83 -0.67
N VAL A 20 0.22 -8.53 -0.96
CA VAL A 20 -0.56 -7.50 -0.27
C VAL A 20 -2.06 -7.68 -0.50
N VAL A 21 -2.46 -8.05 -1.73
CA VAL A 21 -3.87 -8.40 -2.02
C VAL A 21 -4.31 -9.59 -1.17
N GLY A 22 -3.49 -10.64 -1.08
CA GLY A 22 -3.77 -11.79 -0.23
C GLY A 22 -3.91 -11.44 1.25
N VAL A 23 -3.09 -10.52 1.78
CA VAL A 23 -3.23 -10.06 3.17
C VAL A 23 -4.54 -9.30 3.38
N LEU A 24 -4.92 -8.41 2.45
CA LEU A 24 -6.16 -7.64 2.55
C LEU A 24 -7.42 -8.52 2.46
N ASP A 25 -7.37 -9.61 1.69
CA ASP A 25 -8.47 -10.57 1.57
C ASP A 25 -8.73 -11.37 2.86
N LEU A 26 -7.72 -11.48 3.73
CA LEU A 26 -7.84 -12.16 5.02
C LEU A 26 -8.50 -11.31 6.11
N CYS A 27 -8.68 -10.00 5.89
CA CYS A 27 -9.33 -9.13 6.86
C CYS A 27 -10.80 -9.50 7.05
N ARG A 28 -11.24 -9.60 8.30
CA ARG A 28 -12.60 -10.03 8.67
C ARG A 28 -13.52 -8.89 9.07
N ASN A 29 -12.95 -7.72 9.33
CA ASN A 29 -13.68 -6.55 9.77
C ASN A 29 -13.03 -5.25 9.26
N THR A 30 -13.74 -4.14 9.43
CA THR A 30 -13.29 -2.81 9.00
C THR A 30 -12.04 -2.33 9.76
N GLU A 31 -11.90 -2.70 11.04
CA GLU A 31 -10.77 -2.29 11.88
C GLU A 31 -9.43 -2.85 11.35
N GLU A 32 -9.40 -4.12 10.95
CA GLU A 32 -8.22 -4.75 10.36
C GLU A 32 -7.83 -4.10 9.02
N VAL A 33 -8.83 -3.79 8.18
CA VAL A 33 -8.60 -3.08 6.91
C VAL A 33 -8.06 -1.68 7.17
N GLU A 34 -8.64 -0.95 8.13
CA GLU A 34 -8.23 0.40 8.49
C GLU A 34 -6.81 0.44 9.06
N ALA A 35 -6.45 -0.51 9.92
CA ALA A 35 -5.09 -0.62 10.46
C ALA A 35 -4.05 -0.80 9.34
N ILE A 36 -4.38 -1.61 8.31
CA ILE A 36 -3.48 -1.82 7.17
C ILE A 36 -3.42 -0.58 6.27
N LEU A 37 -4.55 0.05 5.96
CA LEU A 37 -4.63 1.14 4.97
C LEU A 37 -4.22 2.51 5.52
N ASN A 38 -4.50 2.80 6.79
CA ASN A 38 -4.14 4.06 7.42
C ASN A 38 -2.65 4.08 7.83
N GLY A 39 -2.06 2.90 8.08
CA GLY A 39 -0.68 2.78 8.51
C GLY A 39 -0.49 3.17 9.97
N ASP A 40 0.72 3.60 10.32
CA ASP A 40 1.03 4.04 11.67
C ASP A 40 0.23 5.30 12.02
N VAL A 41 -0.68 5.16 12.99
CA VAL A 41 -1.59 6.23 13.44
C VAL A 41 -0.86 7.38 14.13
N ASP A 42 0.38 7.18 14.61
CA ASP A 42 1.21 8.24 15.18
C ASP A 42 1.83 9.14 14.10
N LEU A 43 1.93 8.67 12.85
CA LEU A 43 2.46 9.43 11.72
C LEU A 43 1.39 10.24 10.95
N CYS A 44 0.10 9.95 11.13
CA CYS A 44 -1.01 10.71 10.54
C CYS A 44 -1.69 11.55 11.63
N PRO A 45 -1.44 12.87 11.72
CA PRO A 45 -2.20 13.71 12.63
C PRO A 45 -3.70 13.59 12.32
N PRO A 46 -4.57 13.47 13.35
CA PRO A 46 -6.00 13.35 13.14
C PRO A 46 -6.50 14.54 12.33
N SER A 47 -7.13 14.24 11.19
CA SER A 47 -7.77 15.25 10.36
C SER A 47 -8.86 15.94 11.19
N ALA A 48 -8.99 17.27 11.06
CA ALA A 48 -10.02 18.07 11.73
C ALA A 48 -11.47 17.58 11.53
N TYR A 49 -11.68 16.65 10.59
CA TYR A 49 -12.98 16.10 10.22
C TYR A 49 -13.17 14.63 10.60
N ASN A 50 -12.33 14.04 11.47
CA ASN A 50 -12.33 12.59 11.78
C ASN A 50 -12.32 11.70 10.52
N ARG A 51 -11.75 12.21 9.42
CA ARG A 51 -11.68 11.46 8.17
C ARG A 51 -10.53 10.45 8.28
N PRO A 52 -10.76 9.16 7.99
CA PRO A 52 -9.69 8.16 8.00
C PRO A 52 -8.55 8.60 7.06
N CYS A 53 -7.33 8.60 7.59
CA CYS A 53 -6.11 8.98 6.86
C CYS A 53 -5.67 7.79 6.00
N LEU A 54 -6.32 7.55 4.85
CA LEU A 54 -6.02 6.45 3.91
C LEU A 54 -4.67 6.63 3.18
N SER A 55 -3.60 6.86 3.95
CA SER A 55 -2.28 7.29 3.52
C SER A 55 -1.66 6.33 2.51
N ARG A 56 -1.84 5.02 2.71
CA ARG A 56 -1.30 3.98 1.81
C ARG A 56 -2.06 3.90 0.49
N VAL A 57 -3.37 4.14 0.49
CA VAL A 57 -4.18 4.17 -0.75
C VAL A 57 -3.75 5.36 -1.62
N ILE A 58 -3.60 6.54 -1.00
CA ILE A 58 -3.11 7.75 -1.69
C ILE A 58 -1.73 7.49 -2.30
N LEU A 59 -0.84 6.81 -1.56
CA LEU A 59 0.49 6.47 -2.03
C LEU A 59 0.46 5.46 -3.20
N ALA A 60 -0.39 4.43 -3.13
CA ALA A 60 -0.57 3.46 -4.21
C ALA A 60 -1.03 4.13 -5.51
N ILE A 61 -1.99 5.06 -5.43
CA ILE A 61 -2.45 5.84 -6.59
C ILE A 61 -1.29 6.67 -7.18
N LYS A 62 -0.52 7.36 -6.33
CA LYS A 62 0.66 8.14 -6.79
C LYS A 62 1.69 7.27 -7.51
N TYR A 63 1.94 6.05 -7.02
CA TYR A 63 2.88 5.13 -7.66
C TYR A 63 2.37 4.60 -8.99
N GLU A 64 1.08 4.25 -9.09
CA GLU A 64 0.51 3.80 -10.34
C GLU A 64 0.56 4.91 -11.40
N VAL A 65 0.24 6.15 -11.04
CA VAL A 65 0.36 7.32 -11.93
C VAL A 65 1.82 7.56 -12.36
N LYS A 66 2.80 7.42 -11.45
CA LYS A 66 4.23 7.57 -11.79
C LYS A 66 4.76 6.46 -12.72
N LYS A 67 4.16 5.26 -12.68
CA LYS A 67 4.58 4.12 -13.51
C LYS A 67 4.14 4.26 -14.97
N VAL A 68 3.11 5.07 -15.24
CA VAL A 68 2.55 5.31 -16.59
C VAL A 68 3.26 6.49 -17.31
N ARG A 69 4.22 7.15 -16.66
CA ARG A 69 5.11 8.16 -17.26
C ARG A 69 6.51 7.60 -17.45
#